data_AF-A0A2V8UTD2-F1
#
_entry.id   AF-A0A2V8UTD2-F1
#
_cell.length_a   1.000
_cell.length_b   1.000
_cell.length_c   1.000
_cell.angle_alpha   90.00
_cell.angle_beta   90.00
_cell.angle_gamma   90.00
#
_symmetry.space_group_name_H-M   'P 1'
#
loop_
_entity.id
_entity.type
_entity.pdbx_description
1 polymer ?
#
loop_
_entity_poly.entity_id
_entity_poly.type
_entity_poly.pdbx_seq_one_letter_code
_entity_poly.pdbx_strand_id
1 'polypeptide(L)'
;MRQINEAVGDRGEKLRDRRRSVGHRLIEIGRASRGRGPQVQKKLEQGYRKLLGTTGQVVAQAKRFSQEIVKGVKRSADVLQQAALEGMKKEIDTMLPRVQQVVSQTRARIIHGVTNSAGKIVSLFEHTSEIIRKGKPGKPTEFGKMIKVQEA
;
A
#
# COMPACT_ATOMS: atom_id res chain seq x y z
N MET A 1 -11.63 6.17 -0.29
CA MET A 1 -12.54 5.76 -1.39
C MET A 1 -13.95 5.44 -0.92
N ARG A 2 -14.18 4.67 0.16
CA ARG A 2 -15.54 4.43 0.68
C ARG A 2 -16.26 5.74 1.07
N GLN A 3 -15.61 6.55 1.90
CA GLN A 3 -16.12 7.87 2.29
C GLN A 3 -16.38 8.79 1.08
N ILE A 4 -15.55 8.70 0.04
CA ILE A 4 -15.81 9.40 -1.24
C ILE A 4 -17.13 8.93 -1.85
N ASN A 5 -17.35 7.62 -1.94
CA ASN A 5 -18.59 7.05 -2.50
C ASN A 5 -19.82 7.40 -1.64
N GLU A 6 -19.67 7.49 -0.32
CA GLU A 6 -20.73 7.93 0.60
C GLU A 6 -21.07 9.42 0.38
N ALA A 7 -20.07 10.27 0.12
CA ALA A 7 -20.26 11.70 -0.08
C ALA A 7 -20.87 12.07 -1.44
N VAL A 8 -20.51 11.38 -2.53
CA VAL A 8 -20.94 11.76 -3.89
C VAL A 8 -21.75 10.70 -4.64
N GLY A 9 -22.01 9.56 -4.00
CA GLY A 9 -22.70 8.41 -4.60
C GLY A 9 -21.92 7.74 -5.73
N ASP A 10 -22.65 6.97 -6.55
CA ASP A 10 -22.10 6.15 -7.65
C ASP A 10 -21.82 6.95 -8.95
N ARG A 11 -21.51 8.25 -8.85
CA ARG A 11 -21.13 9.08 -10.00
C ARG A 11 -19.75 8.69 -10.53
N GLY A 12 -19.63 8.35 -11.81
CA GLY A 12 -18.35 7.90 -12.41
C GLY A 12 -17.98 6.47 -12.02
N GLU A 13 -16.70 6.22 -11.74
CA GLU A 13 -16.19 4.92 -11.32
C GLU A 13 -16.88 4.45 -10.03
N LYS A 14 -17.47 3.26 -10.08
CA LYS A 14 -18.08 2.60 -8.92
C LYS A 14 -17.01 2.00 -8.01
N LEU A 15 -17.16 2.17 -6.70
CA LEU A 15 -16.28 1.54 -5.74
C LEU A 15 -16.42 0.01 -5.77
N ARG A 16 -15.31 -0.70 -6.02
CA ARG A 16 -15.26 -2.16 -5.92
C ARG A 16 -14.46 -2.55 -4.69
N ASP A 17 -15.15 -3.04 -3.66
CA ASP A 17 -14.49 -3.56 -2.47
C ASP A 17 -13.72 -4.86 -2.79
N ARG A 18 -12.41 -4.86 -2.53
CA ARG A 18 -11.52 -6.00 -2.77
C ARG A 18 -11.00 -6.62 -1.47
N ARG A 19 -11.48 -6.20 -0.30
CA ARG A 19 -11.00 -6.69 1.00
C ARG A 19 -11.16 -8.20 1.14
N ARG A 20 -12.26 -8.77 0.65
CA ARG A 20 -12.46 -10.23 0.65
C ARG A 20 -11.40 -10.95 -0.17
N SER A 21 -11.18 -10.51 -1.42
CA SER A 21 -10.17 -11.10 -2.30
C SER A 21 -8.77 -10.98 -1.70
N VAL A 22 -8.42 -9.80 -1.16
CA VAL A 22 -7.14 -9.59 -0.46
C VAL A 22 -7.01 -10.52 0.74
N GLY A 23 -8.02 -10.59 1.61
CA GLY A 23 -8.03 -11.46 2.79
C GLY A 23 -7.83 -12.94 2.43
N HIS A 24 -8.48 -13.42 1.36
CA HIS A 24 -8.25 -14.77 0.86
C HIS A 24 -6.79 -14.99 0.44
N ARG A 25 -6.15 -14.04 -0.27
CA ARG A 25 -4.74 -14.15 -0.65
C ARG A 25 -3.80 -14.12 0.54
N LEU A 26 -4.09 -13.32 1.56
CA LEU A 26 -3.30 -13.29 2.79
C LEU A 26 -3.34 -14.63 3.52
N ILE A 27 -4.52 -15.26 3.61
CA ILE A 27 -4.68 -16.60 4.21
C ILE A 27 -3.89 -17.65 3.40
N GLU A 28 -4.00 -17.62 2.07
CA GLU A 28 -3.25 -18.54 1.19
C GLU A 28 -1.73 -18.39 1.39
N ILE A 29 -1.21 -17.15 1.36
CA ILE A 29 0.21 -16.86 1.58
C ILE A 29 0.65 -17.33 2.98
N GLY A 30 -0.13 -17.02 4.02
CA GLY A 30 0.19 -17.39 5.40
C GLY A 30 0.13 -18.89 5.68
N ARG A 31 -0.64 -19.66 4.89
CA ARG A 31 -0.60 -21.13 4.91
C ARG A 31 0.64 -21.65 4.18
N ALA A 32 0.91 -21.12 2.99
CA ALA A 32 2.08 -21.51 2.20
C ALA A 32 3.40 -21.24 2.95
N SER A 33 3.51 -20.11 3.65
CA SER A 33 4.72 -19.69 4.37
C SER A 33 5.12 -20.61 5.52
N ARG A 34 4.20 -21.45 6.01
CA ARG A 34 4.45 -22.44 7.08
C ARG A 34 4.94 -23.79 6.56
N GLY A 35 4.86 -24.03 5.24
CA GLY A 35 5.34 -25.27 4.64
C GLY A 35 6.87 -25.36 4.60
N ARG A 36 7.39 -26.54 4.26
CA ARG A 36 8.83 -26.79 4.04
C ARG A 36 9.06 -27.34 2.63
N GLY A 37 10.25 -27.06 2.08
CA GLY A 37 10.73 -27.59 0.81
C GLY A 37 10.51 -26.68 -0.42
N PRO A 38 11.08 -27.06 -1.58
CA PRO A 38 11.16 -26.18 -2.76
C PRO A 38 9.81 -25.76 -3.35
N GLN A 39 8.77 -26.59 -3.17
CA GLN A 39 7.42 -26.29 -3.64
C GLN A 39 6.78 -25.07 -2.92
N VAL A 40 7.25 -24.74 -1.71
CA VAL A 40 6.77 -23.60 -0.92
C VAL A 40 7.05 -22.28 -1.62
N GLN A 41 8.26 -22.13 -2.16
CA GLN A 41 8.68 -20.90 -2.83
C GLN A 41 7.79 -20.60 -4.04
N LYS A 42 7.50 -21.62 -4.86
CA LYS A 42 6.57 -21.49 -6.00
C LYS A 42 5.15 -21.11 -5.54
N LYS A 43 4.63 -21.72 -4.48
CA LYS A 43 3.31 -21.39 -3.92
C LYS A 43 3.26 -19.96 -3.37
N LEU A 44 4.30 -19.52 -2.68
CA LEU A 44 4.43 -18.15 -2.19
C LEU A 44 4.45 -17.15 -3.35
N GLU A 45 5.31 -17.37 -4.34
CA GLU A 45 5.41 -16.53 -5.54
C GLU A 45 4.05 -16.39 -6.24
N GLN A 46 3.32 -17.49 -6.42
CA GLN A 46 1.96 -17.47 -6.99
C GLN A 46 0.97 -16.69 -6.12
N GLY A 47 0.99 -16.89 -4.80
CA GLY A 47 0.14 -16.15 -3.86
C GLY A 47 0.39 -14.65 -3.92
N TYR A 48 1.65 -14.23 -3.90
CA TYR A 48 2.04 -12.84 -4.04
C TYR A 48 1.69 -12.26 -5.41
N ARG A 49 1.84 -13.00 -6.52
CA ARG A 49 1.39 -12.53 -7.85
C ARG A 49 -0.10 -12.18 -7.86
N LYS A 50 -0.94 -13.04 -7.29
CA LYS A 50 -2.40 -12.81 -7.19
C LYS A 50 -2.72 -11.61 -6.29
N LEU A 51 -2.02 -11.48 -5.16
CA LEU A 51 -2.16 -10.35 -4.25
C LEU A 51 -1.78 -9.04 -4.97
N LEU A 52 -0.62 -8.99 -5.61
CA LEU A 52 -0.13 -7.81 -6.34
C LEU A 52 -1.06 -7.43 -7.51
N GLY A 53 -1.65 -8.41 -8.21
CA GLY A 53 -2.68 -8.15 -9.23
C GLY A 53 -3.92 -7.46 -8.63
N THR A 54 -4.42 -7.96 -7.49
CA THR A 54 -5.55 -7.35 -6.78
C THR A 54 -5.20 -5.94 -6.29
N THR A 55 -4.01 -5.74 -5.74
CA THR A 55 -3.52 -4.41 -5.31
C THR A 55 -3.41 -3.45 -6.50
N GLY A 56 -2.93 -3.92 -7.65
CA GLY A 56 -2.88 -3.13 -8.89
C GLY A 56 -4.26 -2.61 -9.31
N GLN A 57 -5.31 -3.43 -9.17
CA GLN A 57 -6.69 -3.01 -9.42
C GLN A 57 -7.17 -1.93 -8.43
N VAL A 58 -6.79 -2.04 -7.15
CA VAL A 58 -7.10 -1.00 -6.13
C VAL A 58 -6.40 0.31 -6.47
N VAL A 59 -5.11 0.25 -6.83
CA VAL A 59 -4.34 1.43 -7.26
C VAL A 59 -4.96 2.08 -8.49
N ALA A 60 -5.36 1.28 -9.49
CA ALA A 60 -6.01 1.80 -10.69
C ALA A 60 -7.35 2.49 -10.37
N GLN A 61 -8.16 1.90 -9.48
CA GLN A 61 -9.42 2.52 -9.05
C GLN A 61 -9.17 3.81 -8.27
N ALA A 62 -8.19 3.85 -7.38
CA ALA A 62 -7.81 5.05 -6.63
C ALA A 62 -7.37 6.19 -7.56
N LYS A 63 -6.59 5.89 -8.60
CA LYS A 63 -6.22 6.86 -9.64
C LYS A 63 -7.44 7.43 -10.36
N ARG A 64 -8.39 6.58 -10.76
CA ARG A 64 -9.63 7.03 -11.41
C ARG A 64 -10.47 7.91 -10.49
N PHE A 65 -10.62 7.53 -9.21
CA PHE A 65 -11.30 8.34 -8.21
C PHE A 65 -10.66 9.73 -8.08
N SER A 66 -9.32 9.80 -7.96
CA SER A 66 -8.62 11.09 -7.90
C SER A 66 -8.84 11.95 -9.16
N GLN A 67 -8.76 11.34 -10.35
CA GLN A 67 -9.00 12.02 -11.62
C GLN A 67 -10.45 12.51 -11.78
N GLU A 68 -11.44 11.72 -11.35
CA GLU A 68 -12.85 12.09 -11.44
C GLU A 68 -13.24 13.22 -10.49
N ILE A 69 -12.55 13.35 -9.36
CA ILE A 69 -12.68 14.52 -8.47
C ILE A 69 -12.17 15.77 -9.18
N VAL A 70 -10.99 15.71 -9.80
CA VAL A 70 -10.42 16.83 -10.57
C VAL A 70 -11.30 17.24 -11.73
N LYS A 71 -11.88 16.26 -12.45
CA LYS A 71 -12.78 16.51 -13.59
C LYS A 71 -14.18 16.97 -13.17
N GLY A 72 -14.48 17.04 -11.87
CA GLY A 72 -15.79 17.42 -11.35
C GLY A 72 -16.90 16.37 -11.56
N VAL A 73 -16.55 15.15 -11.96
CA VAL A 73 -17.49 14.02 -12.07
C VAL A 73 -17.93 13.58 -10.66
N LYS A 74 -16.96 13.44 -9.77
CA LYS A 74 -17.18 13.23 -8.33
C LYS A 74 -17.09 14.59 -7.65
N ARG A 75 -18.23 15.27 -7.50
CA ARG A 75 -18.37 16.56 -6.81
C ARG A 75 -19.58 16.58 -5.87
N SER A 76 -19.53 17.41 -4.84
CA SER A 76 -20.69 17.77 -4.03
C SER A 76 -21.12 19.22 -4.29
N ALA A 77 -22.42 19.51 -4.11
CA ALA A 77 -22.93 20.87 -4.14
C ALA A 77 -22.72 21.59 -2.80
N ASP A 78 -22.57 20.83 -1.71
CA ASP A 78 -22.24 21.36 -0.40
C ASP A 78 -20.75 21.70 -0.30
N VAL A 79 -20.44 22.91 0.15
CA VAL A 79 -19.07 23.45 0.18
C VAL A 79 -18.19 22.67 1.16
N LEU A 80 -18.71 22.29 2.32
CA LEU A 80 -17.95 21.55 3.32
C LEU A 80 -17.64 20.13 2.85
N GLN A 81 -18.62 19.44 2.25
CA GLN A 81 -18.42 18.13 1.63
C GLN A 81 -17.46 18.18 0.44
N GLN A 82 -17.50 19.25 -0.36
CA GLN A 82 -16.56 19.44 -1.47
C GLN A 82 -15.12 19.62 -0.96
N ALA A 83 -14.90 20.42 0.09
CA ALA A 83 -13.60 20.55 0.72
C ALA A 83 -13.09 19.23 1.32
N ALA A 84 -13.96 18.46 1.98
CA ALA A 84 -13.62 17.13 2.49
C ALA A 84 -13.23 16.15 1.36
N LEU A 85 -13.90 16.23 0.21
CA LEU A 85 -13.59 15.43 -0.96
C LEU A 85 -12.21 15.73 -1.54
N GLU A 86 -11.84 17.01 -1.60
CA GLU A 86 -10.50 17.46 -2.02
C GLU A 86 -9.41 17.00 -1.04
N GLY A 87 -9.71 17.02 0.26
CA GLY A 87 -8.85 16.43 1.29
C GLY A 87 -8.60 14.94 1.06
N MET A 88 -9.65 14.16 0.85
CA MET A 88 -9.54 12.71 0.55
C MET A 88 -8.78 12.43 -0.75
N LYS A 89 -8.94 13.27 -1.78
CA LYS A 89 -8.14 13.19 -3.01
C LYS A 89 -6.65 13.40 -2.70
N LYS A 90 -6.30 14.41 -1.91
CA LYS A 90 -4.92 14.69 -1.52
C LYS A 90 -4.28 13.50 -0.78
N GLU A 91 -5.04 12.83 0.09
CA GLU A 91 -4.58 11.60 0.75
C GLU A 91 -4.32 10.47 -0.26
N ILE A 92 -5.24 10.25 -1.22
CA ILE A 92 -5.07 9.26 -2.30
C ILE A 92 -3.78 9.54 -3.07
N ASP A 93 -3.56 10.78 -3.51
CA ASP A 93 -2.40 11.15 -4.31
C ASP A 93 -1.10 11.03 -3.55
N THR A 94 -1.12 11.27 -2.23
CA THR A 94 0.04 11.07 -1.35
C THR A 94 0.39 9.58 -1.22
N MET A 95 -0.63 8.73 -1.09
CA MET A 95 -0.45 7.30 -0.85
C MET A 95 -0.13 6.50 -2.12
N LEU A 96 -0.66 6.91 -3.27
CA LEU A 96 -0.47 6.24 -4.56
C LEU A 96 1.00 5.90 -4.88
N PRO A 97 1.95 6.87 -4.88
CA PRO A 97 3.35 6.57 -5.19
C PRO A 97 3.97 5.60 -4.16
N ARG A 98 3.63 5.74 -2.88
CA ARG A 98 4.14 4.87 -1.80
C ARG A 98 3.69 3.42 -2.01
N VAL A 99 2.41 3.20 -2.31
CA VAL A 99 1.86 1.86 -2.57
C VAL A 99 2.48 1.26 -3.83
N GLN A 100 2.62 2.04 -4.90
CA GLN A 100 3.29 1.58 -6.13
C GLN A 100 4.74 1.15 -5.86
N GLN A 101 5.46 1.88 -5.00
CA GLN A 101 6.81 1.52 -4.63
C GLN A 101 6.87 0.23 -3.81
N VAL A 102 5.95 0.03 -2.85
CA VAL A 102 5.84 -1.24 -2.10
C VAL A 102 5.51 -2.42 -3.01
N VAL A 103 4.64 -2.23 -4.02
CA VAL A 103 4.36 -3.24 -5.05
C VAL A 103 5.63 -3.60 -5.83
N SER A 104 6.42 -2.60 -6.22
CA SER A 104 7.71 -2.80 -6.91
C SER A 104 8.70 -3.56 -6.03
N GLN A 105 8.88 -3.14 -4.76
CA GLN A 105 9.75 -3.79 -3.79
C GLN A 105 9.34 -5.25 -3.54
N THR A 106 8.03 -5.51 -3.43
CA THR A 106 7.51 -6.86 -3.24
C THR A 106 7.79 -7.74 -4.46
N ARG A 107 7.62 -7.20 -5.67
CA ARG A 107 7.94 -7.90 -6.92
C ARG A 107 9.43 -8.22 -7.00
N ALA A 108 10.29 -7.24 -6.76
CA ALA A 108 11.73 -7.40 -6.75
C ALA A 108 12.16 -8.52 -5.79
N ARG A 109 11.63 -8.53 -4.57
CA ARG A 109 11.97 -9.54 -3.57
C ARG A 109 11.42 -10.93 -3.88
N ILE A 110 10.14 -11.03 -4.18
CA ILE A 110 9.45 -12.32 -4.24
C ILE A 110 9.66 -13.00 -5.59
N ILE A 111 9.67 -12.23 -6.68
CA ILE A 111 9.78 -12.78 -8.05
C ILE A 111 11.23 -12.81 -8.52
N HIS A 112 12.00 -11.76 -8.21
CA HIS A 112 13.38 -11.63 -8.72
C HIS A 112 14.45 -11.94 -7.67
N GLY A 113 14.08 -12.27 -6.42
CA GLY A 113 15.03 -12.58 -5.35
C GLY A 113 15.87 -11.39 -4.87
N VAL A 114 15.55 -10.16 -5.29
CA VAL A 114 16.30 -8.96 -4.91
C VAL A 114 15.89 -8.52 -3.51
N THR A 115 16.77 -8.75 -2.53
CA THR A 115 16.50 -8.48 -1.12
C THR A 115 16.99 -7.10 -0.65
N ASN A 116 17.93 -6.50 -1.39
CA ASN A 116 18.43 -5.15 -1.17
C ASN A 116 17.92 -4.22 -2.26
N SER A 117 17.09 -3.24 -1.90
CA SER A 117 16.55 -2.24 -2.83
C SER A 117 16.76 -0.87 -2.23
N ALA A 118 17.37 0.04 -2.98
CA ALA A 118 17.54 1.43 -2.57
C ALA A 118 16.18 2.12 -2.36
N GLY A 119 16.13 3.05 -1.40
CA GLY A 119 14.92 3.84 -1.10
C GLY A 119 13.75 3.02 -0.57
N LYS A 120 14.00 1.84 0.01
CA LYS A 120 12.94 0.93 0.47
C LYS A 120 12.00 1.61 1.47
N ILE A 121 10.70 1.41 1.26
CA ILE A 121 9.66 1.83 2.20
C ILE A 121 9.47 0.69 3.20
N VAL A 122 9.72 0.97 4.47
CA VAL A 122 9.48 0.04 5.58
C VAL A 122 8.27 0.43 6.43
N SER A 123 7.75 1.65 6.25
CA SER A 123 6.48 2.12 6.81
C SER A 123 5.75 2.97 5.79
N LEU A 124 4.48 2.67 5.50
CA LEU A 124 3.68 3.43 4.53
C LEU A 124 3.31 4.84 5.04
N PHE A 125 3.12 4.96 6.35
CA PHE A 125 2.70 6.20 6.99
C PHE A 125 3.91 7.09 7.30
N GLU A 126 5.01 6.49 7.79
CA GLU A 126 6.30 7.17 8.00
C GLU A 126 7.30 6.70 6.94
N HIS A 127 7.11 7.15 5.70
CA HIS A 127 7.86 6.67 4.54
C HIS A 127 9.36 7.00 4.58
N THR A 128 9.79 7.89 5.48
CA THR A 128 11.19 8.22 5.70
C THR A 128 11.86 7.37 6.78
N SER A 129 11.15 6.36 7.31
CA SER A 129 11.71 5.38 8.23
C SER A 129 12.88 4.65 7.61
N GLU A 130 13.99 4.60 8.33
CA GLU A 130 15.21 3.90 7.95
C GLU A 130 15.32 2.57 8.68
N ILE A 131 16.16 1.67 8.15
CA ILE A 131 16.50 0.39 8.77
C ILE A 131 17.77 0.58 9.58
N ILE A 132 17.69 0.47 10.90
CA ILE A 132 18.82 0.69 11.82
C ILE A 132 19.32 -0.65 12.32
N ARG A 133 20.57 -1.01 12.01
CA ARG A 133 21.22 -2.22 12.55
C ARG A 133 21.86 -1.89 13.90
N LYS A 134 21.36 -2.49 14.98
CA LYS A 134 21.82 -2.22 16.36
C LYS A 134 22.88 -3.17 16.88
N GLY A 135 23.11 -4.31 16.21
CA GLY A 135 24.06 -5.34 16.64
C GLY A 135 23.69 -6.08 17.93
N LYS A 136 22.50 -5.86 18.51
CA LYS A 136 22.05 -6.52 19.74
C LYS A 136 21.54 -7.94 19.43
N PRO A 137 21.95 -9.00 20.18
CA PRO A 137 21.57 -10.38 19.90
C PRO A 137 20.05 -10.63 19.81
N GLY A 138 19.24 -10.00 20.66
CA GLY A 138 17.78 -10.16 20.68
C GLY A 138 16.99 -9.17 19.81
N LYS A 139 17.59 -8.05 19.40
CA LYS A 139 16.95 -7.00 18.58
C LYS A 139 17.98 -6.41 17.61
N PRO A 140 18.39 -7.17 16.58
CA PRO A 140 19.46 -6.75 15.70
C PRO A 140 19.06 -5.59 14.78
N THR A 141 17.75 -5.30 14.65
CA THR A 141 17.22 -4.29 13.72
C THR A 141 16.09 -3.49 14.37
N GLU A 142 16.14 -2.18 14.20
CA GLU A 142 15.10 -1.22 14.55
C GLU A 142 14.68 -0.41 13.30
N PHE A 143 13.52 0.24 13.36
CA PHE A 143 13.00 1.06 12.27
C PHE A 143 12.65 2.47 12.78
N GLY A 144 12.97 3.50 12.01
CA GLY A 144 12.69 4.89 12.35
C GLY A 144 13.78 5.82 11.88
N LYS A 145 13.90 7.00 12.49
CA LYS A 145 15.04 7.90 12.28
C LYS A 145 15.87 8.00 13.54
N MET A 146 17.19 7.91 13.38
CA MET A 146 18.10 8.18 14.48
C MET A 146 18.28 9.68 14.62
N ILE A 147 17.96 10.21 15.79
CA ILE A 147 18.18 11.62 16.13
C ILE A 147 19.27 11.69 17.21
N LYS A 148 20.19 12.64 17.05
CA LYS A 148 21.15 12.99 18.10
C LYS A 148 20.59 14.19 18.84
N VAL A 149 20.32 14.03 20.14
CA VAL A 149 19.97 15.13 21.04
C VAL A 149 21.26 15.58 21.72
N GLN A 150 21.55 16.87 21.70
CA GLN A 150 22.71 17.47 22.35
C GLN A 150 22.23 18.65 23.20
N GLU A 151 22.52 18.61 24.49
CA GLU A 151 22.25 19.71 25.41
C GLU A 151 23.40 20.72 25.36
N ALA A 152 23.08 22.00 25.62
CA ALA A 152 24.02 23.11 25.61
C ALA A 152 24.84 23.20 26.89
#